data_AF-A0A512PGT2-F1
#
_entry.id   AF-A0A512PGT2-F1
#
_cell.length_a   1.000
_cell.length_b   1.000
_cell.length_c   1.000
_cell.angle_alpha   90.00
_cell.angle_beta   90.00
_cell.angle_gamma   90.00
#
_symmetry.space_group_name_H-M   'P 1'
#
loop_
_entity.id
_entity.type
_entity.pdbx_description
1 polymer ?
#
loop_
_entity_poly.entity_id
_entity_poly.type
_entity_poly.pdbx_seq_one_letter_code
_entity_poly.pdbx_strand_id
1 'polypeptide(L)'
;MVRLYKALAAEGTDPDHPARGYFAERFTRIAEAVTAAYAHIQAEGGLADGGDPGRAAIDNVAATEGLELLWLNGLDVGMAADIHRLISGFLTTPLEPYGPATGPTGSTDPEG
;
A
#
# COMPACT_ATOMS: atom_id res chain seq x y z
N MET A 1 11.08 -8.22 9.40
CA MET A 1 10.82 -6.84 9.88
C MET A 1 9.33 -6.47 9.93
N VAL A 2 8.51 -6.86 8.94
CA VAL A 2 7.08 -6.47 8.85
C VAL A 2 6.28 -6.76 10.13
N ARG A 3 6.42 -7.95 10.73
CA ARG A 3 5.68 -8.35 11.95
C ARG A 3 5.90 -7.39 13.14
N LEU A 4 7.15 -7.04 13.43
CA LEU A 4 7.48 -6.15 14.55
C LEU A 4 6.97 -4.72 14.29
N TYR A 5 7.12 -4.23 13.05
CA TYR A 5 6.60 -2.93 12.66
C TYR A 5 5.08 -2.85 12.84
N LYS A 6 4.33 -3.87 12.41
CA LYS A 6 2.87 -3.90 12.54
C LYS A 6 2.41 -3.87 13.99
N ALA A 7 3.06 -4.64 14.85
CA ALA A 7 2.76 -4.62 16.29
C ALA A 7 2.97 -3.22 16.88
N LEU A 8 4.12 -2.60 16.60
CA LEU A 8 4.44 -1.28 17.11
C LEU A 8 3.54 -0.18 16.52
N ALA A 9 3.14 -0.30 15.25
CA ALA A 9 2.21 0.61 14.60
C ALA A 9 0.80 0.53 15.24
N ALA A 10 0.36 -0.67 15.61
CA ALA A 10 -0.90 -0.88 16.30
C ALA A 10 -0.87 -0.32 17.73
N GLU A 11 0.18 -0.60 18.50
CA GLU A 11 0.39 -0.03 19.85
C GLU A 11 0.48 1.51 19.80
N GLY A 12 1.14 2.04 18.77
CA GLY A 12 1.26 3.47 18.52
C GLY A 12 -0.05 4.21 18.24
N THR A 13 -1.20 3.53 18.20
CA THR A 13 -2.52 4.16 18.12
C THR A 13 -3.02 4.68 19.48
N ASP A 14 -2.50 4.14 20.58
CA ASP A 14 -2.76 4.61 21.93
C ASP A 14 -2.22 6.06 22.08
N PRO A 15 -3.07 7.04 22.48
CA PRO A 15 -2.65 8.43 22.70
C PRO A 15 -1.48 8.60 23.66
N ASP A 16 -1.34 7.71 24.64
CA ASP A 16 -0.31 7.77 25.67
C ASP A 16 0.99 7.03 25.27
N HIS A 17 0.99 6.35 24.13
CA HIS A 17 2.16 5.61 23.67
C HIS A 17 3.28 6.57 23.22
N PRO A 18 4.54 6.37 23.64
CA PRO A 18 5.65 7.28 23.33
C PRO A 18 5.91 7.42 21.82
N ALA A 19 5.57 6.41 21.02
CA ALA A 19 5.71 6.44 19.55
C ALA A 19 4.49 7.02 18.80
N ARG A 20 3.44 7.49 19.49
CA ARG A 20 2.20 7.99 18.88
C ARG A 20 2.42 9.10 17.85
N GLY A 21 3.33 10.03 18.15
CA GLY A 21 3.71 11.13 17.25
C GLY A 21 4.40 10.61 15.99
N TYR A 22 5.36 9.70 16.14
CA TYR A 22 6.08 9.09 15.03
C TYR A 22 5.15 8.42 14.01
N PHE A 23 4.20 7.58 14.48
CA PHE A 23 3.30 6.88 13.57
C PHE A 23 2.30 7.82 12.89
N ALA A 24 1.78 8.83 13.60
CA ALA A 24 0.93 9.83 12.97
C ALA A 24 1.67 10.60 11.87
N GLU A 25 2.85 11.14 12.16
CA GLU A 25 3.65 11.86 11.16
C GLU A 25 4.04 10.97 9.98
N ARG A 26 4.30 9.68 10.24
CA ARG A 26 4.60 8.71 9.19
C ARG A 26 3.40 8.47 8.29
N PHE A 27 2.24 8.13 8.84
CA PHE A 27 1.04 7.86 8.05
C PHE A 27 0.56 9.11 7.30
N THR A 28 0.67 10.30 7.90
CA THR A 28 0.41 11.57 7.22
C THR A 28 1.32 11.74 6.00
N ARG A 29 2.65 11.59 6.17
CA ARG A 29 3.59 11.72 5.04
C ARG A 29 3.36 10.70 3.93
N ILE A 30 3.01 9.47 4.28
CA ILE A 30 2.68 8.42 3.30
C ILE A 30 1.39 8.81 2.55
N ALA A 31 0.34 9.18 3.26
CA ALA A 31 -0.93 9.57 2.66
C ALA A 31 -0.78 10.79 1.74
N GLU A 32 0.00 11.81 2.16
CA GLU A 32 0.30 12.99 1.34
C GLU A 32 1.06 12.63 0.06
N ALA A 33 2.09 11.79 0.17
CA ALA A 33 2.88 11.36 -0.99
C ALA A 33 2.03 10.56 -2.00
N VAL A 34 1.18 9.65 -1.52
CA VAL A 34 0.30 8.86 -2.37
C VAL A 34 -0.82 9.74 -2.96
N THR A 35 -1.34 10.70 -2.21
CA THR A 35 -2.32 11.69 -2.71
C THR A 35 -1.73 12.52 -3.84
N ALA A 36 -0.48 12.97 -3.70
CA ALA A 36 0.20 13.72 -4.76
C ALA A 36 0.33 12.90 -6.06
N ALA A 37 0.58 11.60 -5.96
CA ALA A 37 0.62 10.71 -7.12
C ALA A 37 -0.75 10.61 -7.81
N TYR A 38 -1.83 10.38 -7.06
CA TYR A 38 -3.18 10.34 -7.64
C TYR A 38 -3.64 11.70 -8.17
N ALA A 39 -3.22 12.81 -7.55
CA ALA A 39 -3.54 14.16 -8.02
C ALA A 39 -2.86 14.45 -9.37
N HIS A 40 -1.62 13.99 -9.55
CA HIS A 40 -0.93 14.06 -10.83
C HIS A 40 -1.67 13.25 -11.91
N ILE A 41 -2.06 12.01 -11.61
CA ILE A 41 -2.85 11.15 -12.49
C ILE A 41 -4.20 11.81 -12.86
N GLN A 42 -4.88 12.43 -11.89
CA GLN A 42 -6.13 13.14 -12.14
C GLN A 42 -5.93 14.35 -13.06
N ALA A 43 -4.86 15.12 -12.88
CA ALA A 43 -4.53 16.26 -13.74
C ALA A 43 -4.29 15.85 -15.20
N GLU A 44 -3.87 14.60 -15.44
CA GLU A 44 -3.69 14.00 -16.76
C GLU A 44 -4.95 13.30 -17.30
N GLY A 45 -6.06 13.31 -16.56
CA GLY A 45 -7.31 12.63 -16.93
C GLY A 45 -7.26 11.10 -16.75
N GLY A 46 -6.29 10.59 -16.00
CA GLY A 46 -6.10 9.16 -15.77
C GLY A 46 -6.90 8.59 -14.60
N LEU A 47 -7.49 9.43 -13.74
CA LEU A 47 -8.32 8.99 -12.61
C LEU A 47 -9.78 8.85 -13.06
N ALA A 48 -10.44 7.75 -12.69
CA ALA A 48 -11.83 7.48 -13.08
C ALA A 48 -12.78 8.61 -12.68
N ASP A 49 -13.84 8.83 -13.46
CA ASP A 49 -14.77 9.95 -13.29
C ASP A 49 -15.32 10.02 -11.86
N GLY A 50 -15.20 11.20 -11.23
CA GLY A 50 -15.62 11.44 -9.85
C GLY A 50 -14.66 10.91 -8.78
N GLY A 51 -13.50 10.36 -9.16
CA GLY A 51 -12.46 9.94 -8.24
C GLY A 51 -11.85 11.10 -7.46
N ASP A 52 -11.75 10.94 -6.14
CA ASP A 52 -11.04 11.85 -5.25
C ASP A 52 -9.61 11.31 -5.00
N PRO A 53 -8.54 12.07 -5.34
CA PRO A 53 -7.16 11.62 -5.16
C PRO A 53 -6.80 11.26 -3.72
N GLY A 54 -7.33 11.99 -2.74
CA GLY A 54 -7.08 11.75 -1.33
C GLY A 54 -7.77 10.46 -0.85
N ARG A 55 -8.99 10.19 -1.33
CA ARG A 55 -9.68 8.92 -1.03
C ARG A 55 -8.99 7.73 -1.67
N ALA A 56 -8.62 7.83 -2.95
CA ALA A 56 -7.84 6.78 -3.61
C ALA A 56 -6.50 6.50 -2.91
N ALA A 57 -5.85 7.54 -2.36
CA ALA A 57 -4.64 7.40 -1.57
C ALA A 57 -4.86 6.66 -0.25
N ILE A 58 -5.87 7.05 0.52
CA ILE A 58 -6.22 6.37 1.78
C ILE A 58 -6.57 4.91 1.53
N ASP A 59 -7.36 4.62 0.51
CA ASP A 59 -7.75 3.24 0.17
C ASP A 59 -6.54 2.40 -0.23
N ASN A 60 -5.60 2.96 -0.99
CA ASN A 60 -4.35 2.30 -1.37
C ASN A 60 -3.47 1.98 -0.14
N VAL A 61 -3.27 2.97 0.75
CA VAL A 61 -2.50 2.77 1.99
C VAL A 61 -3.17 1.75 2.89
N ALA A 62 -4.49 1.84 3.08
CA ALA A 62 -5.26 0.90 3.89
C ALA A 62 -5.19 -0.53 3.34
N ALA A 63 -5.28 -0.70 2.02
CA ALA A 63 -5.14 -2.00 1.38
C ALA A 63 -3.73 -2.57 1.57
N THR A 64 -2.68 -1.77 1.38
CA THR A 64 -1.30 -2.18 1.66
C THR A 64 -1.16 -2.66 3.10
N GLU A 65 -1.67 -1.88 4.06
CA GLU A 65 -1.56 -2.22 5.47
C GLU A 65 -2.33 -3.50 5.83
N GLY A 66 -3.52 -3.68 5.26
CA GLY A 66 -4.36 -4.85 5.44
C GLY A 66 -3.81 -6.11 4.77
N LEU A 67 -3.31 -6.02 3.55
CA LEU A 67 -2.71 -7.15 2.82
C LEU A 67 -1.49 -7.68 3.57
N GLU A 68 -0.62 -6.81 4.08
CA GLU A 68 0.50 -7.21 4.93
C GLU A 68 0.04 -7.92 6.22
N LEU A 69 -1.06 -7.47 6.83
CA LEU A 69 -1.63 -8.14 8.00
C LEU A 69 -2.19 -9.52 7.65
N LEU A 70 -2.92 -9.66 6.54
CA LEU A 70 -3.46 -10.94 6.08
C LEU A 70 -2.35 -11.93 5.74
N TRP A 71 -1.31 -11.46 5.04
CA TRP A 71 -0.12 -12.26 4.74
C TRP A 71 0.56 -12.79 6.01
N LEU A 72 0.73 -11.95 7.04
CA LEU A 72 1.29 -12.37 8.34
C LEU A 72 0.44 -13.44 9.06
N ASN A 73 -0.83 -13.58 8.68
CA ASN A 73 -1.77 -14.59 9.18
C ASN A 73 -1.88 -15.82 8.25
N GLY A 74 -0.98 -15.97 7.27
CA GLY A 74 -0.88 -17.17 6.43
C GLY A 74 -1.86 -17.22 5.26
N LEU A 75 -2.51 -16.10 4.93
CA LEU A 75 -3.31 -16.00 3.71
C LEU A 75 -2.40 -15.85 2.48
N ASP A 76 -2.83 -16.44 1.37
CA ASP A 76 -2.18 -16.28 0.08
C ASP A 76 -2.44 -14.86 -0.45
N VAL A 77 -1.42 -14.01 -0.36
CA VAL A 77 -1.45 -12.59 -0.71
C VAL A 77 -0.35 -12.32 -1.72
N GLY A 78 -0.74 -11.90 -2.92
CA GLY A 78 0.17 -11.47 -3.95
C GLY A 78 0.33 -9.96 -3.90
N MET A 79 1.08 -9.43 -2.92
CA MET A 79 1.11 -7.98 -2.62
C MET A 79 1.14 -7.07 -3.85
N ALA A 80 2.03 -7.36 -4.81
CA ALA A 80 2.15 -6.57 -6.02
C ALA A 80 0.92 -6.71 -6.93
N ALA A 81 0.41 -7.93 -7.15
CA ALA A 81 -0.77 -8.19 -7.97
C ALA A 81 -2.06 -7.62 -7.34
N ASP A 82 -2.21 -7.72 -6.02
CA ASP A 82 -3.37 -7.24 -5.28
C ASP A 82 -3.45 -5.70 -5.27
N ILE A 83 -2.32 -5.02 -5.00
CA ILE A 83 -2.23 -3.57 -5.11
C ILE A 83 -2.39 -3.11 -6.55
N HIS A 84 -1.79 -3.82 -7.52
CA HIS A 84 -1.97 -3.51 -8.94
C HIS A 84 -3.45 -3.55 -9.35
N ARG A 85 -4.17 -4.60 -8.95
CA ARG A 85 -5.61 -4.75 -9.20
C ARG A 85 -6.41 -3.61 -8.55
N LEU A 86 -6.07 -3.24 -7.32
CA LEU A 86 -6.71 -2.12 -6.63
C LEU A 86 -6.49 -0.80 -7.36
N ILE A 87 -5.23 -0.44 -7.65
CA ILE A 87 -4.89 0.82 -8.33
C ILE A 87 -5.59 0.88 -9.68
N SER A 88 -5.58 -0.21 -10.45
CA SER A 88 -6.27 -0.29 -11.75
C SER A 88 -7.76 0.03 -11.66
N GLY A 89 -8.41 -0.25 -10.52
CA GLY A 89 -9.81 0.09 -10.29
C GLY A 89 -10.08 1.58 -10.08
N PHE A 90 -9.05 2.38 -9.77
CA PHE A 90 -9.17 3.83 -9.64
C PHE A 90 -8.89 4.57 -10.95
N LEU A 91 -8.34 3.90 -11.96
CA LEU A 91 -7.90 4.55 -13.20
C LEU A 91 -8.93 4.42 -14.32
N THR A 92 -8.93 5.38 -15.25
CA THR A 92 -9.72 5.31 -16.49
C THR A 92 -9.23 4.21 -17.41
N THR A 93 -7.91 4.03 -17.47
CA THR A 93 -7.24 2.92 -18.17
C THR A 93 -6.52 2.07 -17.13
N PRO A 94 -6.83 0.76 -17.03
CA PRO A 94 -6.11 -0.14 -16.13
C PRO A 94 -4.62 -0.12 -16.39
N LEU A 95 -3.82 -0.33 -15.35
CA LEU A 95 -2.38 -0.51 -15.50
C LEU A 95 -2.10 -1.78 -16.34
N GLU A 96 -0.98 -1.77 -17.08
CA GLU A 96 -0.55 -2.95 -17.81
C GLU A 96 -0.44 -4.16 -16.87
N PRO A 97 -0.94 -5.36 -17.26
CA PRO A 97 -0.99 -6.50 -16.35
C PRO A 97 0.33 -6.73 -15.64
N TYR A 98 0.27 -6.78 -14.30
CA TYR A 98 1.41 -7.16 -13.50
C TYR A 98 1.80 -8.62 -13.81
N GLY A 99 2.86 -8.80 -14.60
CA GLY A 99 3.51 -10.09 -14.82
C GLY A 99 4.54 -10.40 -13.74
N PRO A 100 4.93 -11.68 -13.53
CA PRO A 100 6.08 -11.98 -12.70
C PRO A 100 7.28 -11.23 -13.26
N ALA A 101 8.02 -10.52 -12.40
CA ALA A 101 9.24 -9.85 -12.80
C ALA A 101 10.14 -10.87 -13.51
N THR A 102 10.29 -10.78 -14.83
CA THR A 102 11.29 -11.55 -15.58
C THR A 102 12.65 -10.91 -15.34
N GLY A 103 13.14 -11.05 -14.10
CA GLY A 103 14.55 -10.92 -13.72
C GLY A 103 15.13 -12.32 -13.55
N PRO A 104 16.46 -12.51 -13.66
CA PRO A 104 17.06 -13.84 -13.69
C PRO A 104 16.68 -14.62 -12.43
N THR A 105 16.11 -15.81 -12.62
CA THR A 105 15.80 -16.78 -11.58
C THR A 105 17.08 -17.24 -10.89
N GLY A 106 17.47 -16.49 -9.86
CA GLY A 106 18.49 -16.86 -8.88
C GLY A 106 17.89 -17.83 -7.86
N SER A 107 18.14 -19.10 -8.10
CA SER A 107 18.12 -20.26 -7.19
C SER A 107 18.38 -19.96 -5.70
N THR A 108 17.68 -20.74 -4.83
CA THR A 108 17.97 -21.18 -3.42
C THR A 108 17.91 -20.12 -2.31
N ASP A 109 17.28 -20.32 -1.14
CA ASP A 109 16.61 -21.48 -0.50
C ASP A 109 15.75 -20.97 0.70
N PRO A 110 14.89 -21.81 1.32
CA PRO A 110 14.13 -21.50 2.53
C PRO A 110 14.96 -21.75 3.80
N GLU A 111 14.52 -21.13 4.90
CA GLU A 111 15.03 -21.23 6.29
C GLU A 111 16.19 -20.31 6.70
N GLY A 112 15.87 -19.50 7.71
CA GLY A 112 16.71 -18.61 8.50
C GLY A 112 15.86 -17.87 9.52
#